data_AF-A0A6N9T6T8-F1
#
_entry.id   AF-A0A6N9T6T8-F1
#
_cell.length_a   1.000
_cell.length_b   1.000
_cell.length_c   1.000
_cell.angle_alpha   90.00
_cell.angle_beta   90.00
_cell.angle_gamma   90.00
#
_symmetry.space_group_name_H-M   'P 1'
#
loop_
_entity.id
_entity.type
_entity.pdbx_description
1 polymer ?
#
loop_
_entity_poly.entity_id
_entity_poly.type
_entity_poly.pdbx_seq_one_letter_code
_entity_poly.pdbx_strand_id
1 'polypeptide(L)'
;MRLQIVSPLVVVVDEDEVAAIRAEDESGGFGILAGHADFLTTLAISVVSWTAKGRPRRHCAVRGGVLTVSGGGEVRVATREAVVGDDLTKLHDTVLRQFEANRETERTEHVETTRLQLAAVRQIVRHLRPGPATISRRRS
;
A
#
# COMPACT_ATOMS: atom_id res chain seq x y z
N MET A 1 13.63 -17.23 -11.41
CA MET A 1 13.14 -16.85 -10.06
C MET A 1 11.63 -16.98 -10.02
N ARG A 2 11.05 -17.10 -8.83
CA ARG A 2 9.60 -17.16 -8.62
C ARG A 2 9.07 -15.78 -8.21
N LEU A 3 7.96 -15.35 -8.82
CA LEU A 3 7.26 -14.12 -8.49
C LEU A 3 5.89 -14.45 -7.88
N GLN A 4 5.61 -13.90 -6.70
CA GLN A 4 4.26 -13.86 -6.14
C GLN A 4 3.78 -12.42 -5.94
N ILE A 5 2.56 -12.13 -6.40
CA ILE A 5 1.84 -10.89 -6.06
C ILE A 5 0.59 -11.28 -5.29
N VAL A 6 0.47 -10.80 -4.06
CA VAL A 6 -0.60 -11.18 -3.14
C VAL A 6 -1.34 -9.95 -2.64
N SER A 7 -2.66 -10.08 -2.56
CA SER A 7 -3.51 -9.19 -1.78
C SER A 7 -3.96 -9.90 -0.50
N PRO A 8 -4.57 -9.19 0.48
CA PRO A 8 -5.04 -9.83 1.71
C PRO A 8 -6.03 -10.98 1.48
N LEU A 9 -6.72 -10.98 0.34
CA LEU A 9 -7.80 -11.94 0.05
C LEU A 9 -7.38 -13.05 -0.91
N VAL A 10 -6.36 -12.83 -1.76
CA VAL A 10 -6.02 -13.77 -2.82
C VAL A 10 -4.57 -13.64 -3.29
N VAL A 11 -4.01 -14.74 -3.78
CA VAL A 11 -2.79 -14.73 -4.59
C VAL A 11 -3.16 -14.33 -6.01
N VAL A 12 -2.76 -13.14 -6.43
CA VAL A 12 -3.12 -12.54 -7.72
C VAL A 12 -2.21 -13.04 -8.84
N VAL A 13 -0.92 -13.23 -8.53
CA VAL A 13 0.08 -13.81 -9.43
C VAL A 13 0.93 -14.80 -8.65
N ASP A 14 1.17 -15.96 -9.25
CA ASP A 14 2.14 -16.96 -8.80
C ASP A 14 2.80 -17.55 -10.04
N GLU A 15 4.02 -17.10 -10.35
CA GLU A 15 4.70 -17.44 -11.60
C GLU A 15 6.13 -17.89 -11.32
N ASP A 16 6.47 -19.05 -11.86
CA ASP A 16 7.84 -19.58 -11.87
C ASP A 16 8.57 -19.17 -13.15
N GLU A 17 9.88 -19.45 -13.17
CA GLU A 17 10.76 -19.20 -14.32
C GLU A 17 10.74 -17.74 -14.83
N VAL A 18 10.44 -16.79 -13.94
CA VAL A 18 10.55 -15.36 -14.23
C VAL A 18 12.02 -15.01 -14.40
N ALA A 19 12.33 -14.34 -15.52
CA ALA A 19 13.68 -13.95 -15.90
C ALA A 19 14.00 -12.52 -15.45
N ALA A 20 13.03 -11.62 -15.58
CA ALA A 20 13.18 -10.21 -15.20
C ALA A 20 11.85 -9.64 -14.68
N ILE A 21 11.95 -8.74 -13.70
CA ILE A 21 10.84 -7.97 -13.14
C ILE A 21 11.20 -6.49 -13.21
N ARG A 22 10.24 -5.63 -13.51
CA ARG A 22 10.33 -4.17 -13.44
C ARG A 22 9.23 -3.65 -12.53
N ALA A 23 9.58 -2.79 -11.60
CA ALA A 23 8.68 -2.15 -10.66
C ALA A 23 9.15 -0.71 -10.38
N GLU A 24 8.39 0.02 -9.57
CA GLU A 24 8.65 1.42 -9.23
C GLU A 24 8.40 1.68 -7.75
N ASP A 25 9.31 2.42 -7.13
CA ASP A 25 9.18 2.97 -5.78
C ASP A 25 9.35 4.49 -5.81
N GLU A 26 9.44 5.12 -4.64
CA GLU A 26 9.58 6.59 -4.53
C GLU A 26 10.86 7.14 -5.17
N SER A 27 11.88 6.29 -5.39
CA SER A 27 13.11 6.67 -6.08
C SER A 27 13.00 6.59 -7.61
N GLY A 28 11.94 5.93 -8.12
CA GLY A 28 11.67 5.73 -9.53
C GLY A 28 11.68 4.24 -9.92
N GLY A 29 11.88 4.00 -11.22
CA GLY A 29 11.79 2.65 -11.78
C GLY A 29 13.04 1.81 -11.58
N PHE A 30 12.88 0.56 -11.12
CA PHE A 30 13.96 -0.41 -10.92
C PHE A 30 13.64 -1.77 -11.55
N GLY A 31 14.66 -2.63 -11.63
CA GLY A 31 14.53 -3.98 -12.19
C GLY A 31 15.22 -5.03 -11.33
N ILE A 32 14.58 -6.20 -11.21
CA ILE A 32 15.11 -7.37 -10.53
C ILE A 32 15.39 -8.45 -11.57
N LEU A 33 16.60 -8.99 -11.57
CA LEU A 33 17.01 -10.15 -12.37
C LEU A 33 17.21 -11.36 -11.46
N ALA A 34 17.25 -12.57 -12.03
CA ALA A 34 17.59 -13.76 -11.27
C ALA A 34 18.98 -13.62 -10.62
N GLY A 35 19.11 -14.02 -9.34
CA GLY A 35 20.34 -13.87 -8.57
C GLY A 35 20.55 -12.49 -7.94
N HIS A 36 19.56 -11.60 -8.01
CA HIS A 36 19.61 -10.31 -7.32
C HIS A 36 19.78 -10.49 -5.81
N ALA A 37 20.58 -9.63 -5.17
CA ALA A 37 20.74 -9.66 -3.72
C ALA A 37 19.40 -9.46 -2.99
N ASP A 38 19.36 -9.82 -1.71
CA ASP A 38 18.18 -9.54 -0.88
C ASP A 38 17.86 -8.05 -0.91
N PHE A 39 16.58 -7.74 -1.09
CA PHE A 39 16.11 -6.37 -1.34
C PHE A 39 14.72 -6.18 -0.77
N LEU A 40 14.46 -5.02 -0.18
CA LEU A 40 13.18 -4.67 0.44
C LEU A 40 12.89 -3.20 0.13
N THR A 41 11.72 -2.93 -0.46
CA THR A 41 11.27 -1.56 -0.74
C THR A 41 9.74 -1.45 -0.67
N THR A 42 9.24 -0.23 -0.53
CA THR A 42 7.83 0.11 -0.65
C THR A 42 7.52 0.57 -2.07
N LEU A 43 6.55 -0.05 -2.73
CA LEU A 43 6.16 0.29 -4.09
C LEU A 43 5.27 1.53 -4.14
N ALA A 44 5.43 2.33 -5.19
CA ALA A 44 4.47 3.35 -5.59
C ALA A 44 3.20 2.69 -6.18
N ILE A 45 2.10 3.44 -6.29
CA ILE A 45 0.94 3.03 -7.09
C ILE A 45 1.41 2.98 -8.55
N SER A 46 1.63 1.79 -9.06
CA SER A 46 2.40 1.59 -10.29
C SER A 46 2.08 0.24 -10.93
N VAL A 47 2.74 -0.06 -12.05
CA VAL A 47 2.61 -1.36 -12.73
C VAL A 47 3.88 -2.19 -12.54
N VAL A 48 3.71 -3.35 -11.92
CA VAL A 48 4.74 -4.40 -11.90
C VAL A 48 4.66 -5.17 -13.20
N SER A 49 5.77 -5.24 -13.92
CA SER A 49 5.87 -5.98 -15.18
C SER A 49 6.91 -7.08 -15.09
N TRP A 50 6.68 -8.22 -15.72
CA TRP A 50 7.66 -9.31 -15.73
C TRP A 50 7.66 -10.08 -17.03
N THR A 51 8.77 -10.76 -17.30
CA THR A 51 8.92 -11.70 -18.40
C THR A 51 9.34 -13.06 -17.86
N ALA A 52 8.57 -14.09 -18.21
CA ALA A 52 8.94 -15.48 -17.98
C ALA A 52 9.59 -16.07 -19.24
N LYS A 53 10.40 -17.11 -19.06
CA LYS A 53 11.10 -17.75 -20.18
C LYS A 53 10.12 -18.24 -21.25
N GLY A 54 10.29 -17.77 -22.49
CA GLY A 54 9.44 -18.15 -23.62
C GLY A 54 8.00 -17.61 -23.57
N ARG A 55 7.68 -16.68 -22.67
CA ARG A 55 6.35 -16.08 -22.55
C ARG A 55 6.38 -14.58 -22.88
N PRO A 56 5.24 -14.01 -23.36
CA PRO A 56 5.13 -12.57 -23.53
C PRO A 56 5.26 -11.85 -22.19
N ARG A 57 5.59 -10.56 -22.25
CA ARG A 57 5.62 -9.70 -21.08
C ARG A 57 4.23 -9.57 -20.49
N ARG A 58 4.13 -9.67 -19.17
CA ARG A 58 2.89 -9.55 -18.40
C ARG A 58 2.96 -8.38 -17.45
N HIS A 59 1.78 -7.88 -17.07
CA HIS A 59 1.65 -6.68 -16.26
C HIS A 59 0.61 -6.88 -15.15
N CYS A 60 0.88 -6.23 -14.02
CA CYS A 60 -0.05 -6.15 -12.89
C CYS A 60 0.02 -4.74 -12.33
N ALA A 61 -1.10 -4.03 -12.34
CA ALA A 61 -1.24 -2.80 -11.57
C ALA A 61 -1.28 -3.17 -10.08
N VAL A 62 -0.54 -2.44 -9.26
CA VAL A 62 -0.50 -2.63 -7.81
C VAL A 62 -0.76 -1.29 -7.12
N ARG A 63 -1.59 -1.31 -6.07
CA ARG A 63 -1.87 -0.12 -5.26
C ARG A 63 -0.79 0.07 -4.19
N GLY A 64 0.44 0.29 -4.65
CA GLY A 64 1.64 0.31 -3.83
C GLY A 64 1.91 -1.04 -3.19
N GLY A 65 2.50 -1.05 -1.99
CA GLY A 65 2.74 -2.26 -1.22
C GLY A 65 4.21 -2.43 -0.85
N VAL A 66 4.60 -3.66 -0.51
CA VAL A 66 5.98 -4.00 -0.15
C VAL A 66 6.48 -5.06 -1.13
N LEU A 67 7.66 -4.82 -1.70
CA LEU A 67 8.39 -5.79 -2.51
C LEU A 67 9.57 -6.34 -1.69
N THR A 68 9.71 -7.65 -1.68
CA THR A 68 10.84 -8.36 -1.08
C THR A 68 11.48 -9.30 -2.08
N VAL A 69 12.81 -9.28 -2.15
CA VAL A 69 13.65 -10.29 -2.80
C VAL A 69 14.37 -11.08 -1.71
N SER A 70 14.35 -12.40 -1.82
CA SER A 70 15.00 -13.28 -0.85
C SER A 70 15.74 -14.43 -1.53
N GLY A 71 16.97 -14.68 -1.06
CA GLY A 71 17.80 -15.81 -1.50
C GLY A 71 18.11 -15.80 -3.00
N GLY A 72 18.04 -14.64 -3.66
CA GLY A 72 18.27 -14.46 -5.10
C GLY A 72 17.32 -15.21 -6.05
N GLY A 73 16.31 -15.90 -5.51
CA GLY A 73 15.42 -16.79 -6.27
C GLY A 73 13.94 -16.48 -6.11
N GLU A 74 13.57 -15.68 -5.12
CA GLU A 74 12.18 -15.43 -4.75
C GLU A 74 11.88 -13.93 -4.66
N VAL A 75 10.82 -13.51 -5.33
CA VAL A 75 10.31 -12.13 -5.30
C VAL A 75 8.85 -12.16 -4.88
N ARG A 76 8.50 -11.42 -3.83
CA ARG A 76 7.12 -11.28 -3.35
C ARG A 76 6.71 -9.81 -3.35
N VAL A 77 5.47 -9.56 -3.73
CA VAL A 77 4.81 -8.26 -3.63
C VAL A 77 3.54 -8.43 -2.82
N ALA A 78 3.49 -7.80 -1.65
CA ALA A 78 2.29 -7.72 -0.83
C ALA A 78 1.65 -6.34 -1.02
N THR A 79 0.41 -6.31 -1.53
CA THR A 79 -0.30 -5.06 -1.85
C THR A 79 -1.76 -5.12 -1.42
N ARG A 80 -2.43 -3.99 -1.23
CA ARG A 80 -3.86 -3.98 -0.89
C ARG A 80 -4.74 -4.42 -2.05
N GLU A 81 -4.40 -3.96 -3.25
CA GLU A 81 -5.14 -4.22 -4.47
C GLU A 81 -4.16 -4.48 -5.61
N ALA A 82 -4.42 -5.53 -6.38
CA ALA A 82 -3.65 -5.89 -7.55
C ALA A 82 -4.58 -6.36 -8.66
N VAL A 83 -4.32 -5.90 -9.89
CA VAL A 83 -5.10 -6.23 -11.08
C VAL A 83 -4.15 -6.60 -12.22
N VAL A 84 -4.25 -7.84 -12.68
CA VAL A 84 -3.50 -8.33 -13.85
C VAL A 84 -4.12 -7.79 -15.13
N GLY A 85 -3.28 -7.43 -16.09
CA GLY A 85 -3.73 -7.04 -17.42
C GLY A 85 -2.64 -7.25 -18.47
N ASP A 86 -3.07 -7.45 -19.71
CA ASP A 86 -2.16 -7.65 -20.84
C ASP A 86 -1.88 -6.34 -21.60
N ASP A 87 -2.65 -5.29 -21.31
CA ASP A 87 -2.52 -3.95 -21.90
C ASP A 87 -2.04 -2.95 -20.82
N LEU A 88 -0.77 -2.54 -20.96
CA LEU A 88 -0.12 -1.60 -20.06
C LEU A 88 -0.80 -0.22 -20.07
N THR A 89 -1.26 0.25 -21.23
CA THR A 89 -1.93 1.55 -21.38
C THR A 89 -3.23 1.54 -20.61
N LYS A 90 -4.03 0.48 -20.77
CA LYS A 90 -5.29 0.33 -20.04
C LYS A 90 -5.08 0.25 -18.53
N LEU A 91 -4.05 -0.46 -18.07
CA LEU A 91 -3.71 -0.52 -16.64
C LEU A 91 -3.31 0.84 -16.10
N HIS A 92 -2.46 1.57 -16.82
CA HIS A 92 -2.01 2.89 -16.42
C HIS A 92 -3.18 3.88 -16.38
N ASP A 93 -3.94 3.97 -17.47
CA ASP A 93 -4.98 4.97 -17.59
C ASP A 93 -6.16 4.65 -16.70
N THR A 94 -6.61 3.42 -16.57
CA THR A 94 -7.89 3.17 -15.86
C THR A 94 -7.67 2.74 -14.43
N VAL A 95 -6.78 1.76 -14.22
CA VAL A 95 -6.65 1.10 -12.92
C VAL A 95 -5.88 1.96 -11.94
N LEU A 96 -4.77 2.58 -12.35
CA LEU A 96 -4.00 3.44 -11.43
C LEU A 96 -4.81 4.68 -11.00
N ARG A 97 -5.53 5.32 -11.93
CA ARG A 97 -6.44 6.42 -11.58
C ARG A 97 -7.49 6.00 -10.55
N GLN A 98 -8.06 4.80 -10.67
CA GLN A 98 -8.99 4.27 -9.69
C GLN A 98 -8.31 4.04 -8.33
N PHE A 99 -7.10 3.49 -8.32
CA PHE A 99 -6.33 3.27 -7.09
C PHE A 99 -5.98 4.57 -6.36
N GLU A 100 -5.64 5.61 -7.10
CA GLU A 100 -5.40 6.95 -6.56
C GLU A 100 -6.67 7.55 -5.96
N ALA A 101 -7.78 7.49 -6.70
CA ALA A 101 -9.08 7.95 -6.20
C ALA A 101 -9.48 7.24 -4.90
N ASN A 102 -9.39 5.90 -4.86
CA ASN A 102 -9.69 5.11 -3.66
C ASN A 102 -8.77 5.49 -2.49
N ARG A 103 -7.48 5.72 -2.75
CA ARG A 103 -6.52 6.15 -1.72
C ARG A 103 -6.86 7.52 -1.15
N GLU A 104 -7.31 8.45 -1.97
CA GLU A 104 -7.71 9.77 -1.50
C GLU A 104 -9.03 9.73 -0.70
N THR A 105 -10.00 8.94 -1.15
CA THR A 105 -11.25 8.70 -0.39
C THR A 105 -10.96 8.11 0.98
N GLU A 106 -10.19 7.02 1.06
CA GLU A 106 -9.79 6.41 2.34
C GLU A 106 -9.06 7.40 3.25
N ARG A 107 -8.18 8.23 2.68
CA ARG A 107 -7.44 9.24 3.44
C ARG A 107 -8.36 10.30 4.02
N THR A 108 -9.35 10.75 3.25
CA THR A 108 -10.34 11.74 3.69
C THR A 108 -11.23 11.19 4.80
N GLU A 109 -11.73 9.97 4.65
CA GLU A 109 -12.55 9.28 5.66
C GLU A 109 -11.79 9.08 6.98
N HIS A 110 -10.51 8.72 6.91
CA HIS A 110 -9.68 8.51 8.09
C HIS A 110 -9.43 9.81 8.86
N VAL A 111 -9.24 10.94 8.15
CA VAL A 111 -9.06 12.27 8.76
C VAL A 111 -10.31 12.71 9.50
N GLU A 112 -11.49 12.57 8.88
CA GLU A 112 -12.76 12.95 9.51
C GLU A 112 -13.09 12.09 10.73
N THR A 113 -12.83 10.77 10.64
CA THR A 113 -12.99 9.85 11.77
C THR A 113 -12.07 10.24 12.93
N THR A 114 -10.80 10.53 12.66
CA THR A 114 -9.82 10.95 13.67
C THR A 114 -10.23 12.27 14.33
N ARG A 115 -10.73 13.23 13.54
CA ARG A 115 -11.24 14.52 14.05
C ARG A 115 -12.42 14.33 15.00
N LEU A 116 -13.37 13.47 14.63
CA LEU A 116 -14.53 13.15 15.45
C LEU A 116 -14.13 12.49 16.77
N GLN A 117 -13.21 11.51 16.72
CA GLN A 117 -12.67 10.86 17.91
C GLN A 117 -11.99 11.86 18.85
N LEU A 118 -11.16 12.76 18.33
CA LEU A 118 -10.50 13.81 19.10
C LEU A 118 -11.49 14.83 19.69
N ALA A 119 -12.58 15.15 18.98
CA ALA A 119 -13.62 16.03 19.49
C ALA A 119 -14.37 15.38 20.68
N ALA A 120 -14.72 14.10 20.57
CA ALA A 120 -15.35 13.34 21.64
C ALA A 120 -14.45 13.26 22.89
N VAL A 121 -13.16 12.94 22.72
CA VAL A 121 -12.18 12.91 23.82
C VAL A 121 -12.10 14.28 24.51
N ARG A 122 -12.03 15.37 23.74
CA ARG A 122 -12.00 16.74 24.30
C ARG A 122 -13.27 17.05 25.10
N GLN A 123 -14.43 16.62 24.64
CA GLN A 123 -15.69 16.82 25.36
C GLN A 123 -15.71 16.03 26.68
N ILE A 124 -15.25 14.78 26.69
CA ILE A 124 -15.14 13.95 27.90
C ILE A 124 -14.18 14.60 28.90
N VAL A 125 -12.96 14.98 28.47
CA VAL A 125 -11.97 15.64 29.33
C VAL A 125 -12.51 16.94 29.93
N ARG A 126 -13.29 17.72 29.16
CA ARG A 126 -13.91 18.95 29.67
C ARG A 126 -14.91 18.68 30.80
N HIS A 127 -15.70 17.61 30.72
CA HIS A 127 -16.69 17.26 31.75
C HIS A 127 -16.07 16.55 32.96
N LEU A 128 -14.91 15.91 32.80
CA LEU A 128 -14.18 15.26 33.88
C LEU A 128 -13.26 16.22 34.66
N ARG A 129 -13.05 17.45 34.19
CA ARG A 129 -12.36 18.49 34.96
C ARG A 129 -13.33 19.02 36.03
N PRO A 130 -13.03 18.88 37.34
CA PRO A 130 -13.81 19.51 38.38
C PRO A 130 -13.78 21.03 38.17
N GLY A 131 -14.95 21.68 38.14
CA GLY A 131 -15.02 23.14 38.17
C GLY A 131 -14.26 23.68 39.38
N PRO A 132 -13.68 24.90 39.31
CA PRO A 132 -12.95 25.47 40.44
C PRO A 132 -13.86 25.43 41.67
N ALA A 133 -13.40 24.75 42.72
CA ALA A 133 -14.13 24.67 43.97
C ALA A 133 -14.40 26.09 44.46
N THR A 134 -15.66 26.54 44.35
CA THR A 134 -16.11 27.79 44.96
C THR A 134 -16.04 27.57 46.47
N ILE A 135 -14.89 27.87 47.06
CA ILE A 135 -14.70 27.88 48.50
C ILE A 135 -15.55 29.03 49.03
N SER A 136 -16.77 28.70 49.45
CA SER A 136 -17.62 29.52 50.29
C SER A 136 -16.90 29.76 51.62
N ARG A 137 -16.19 30.89 51.71
CA ARG A 137 -15.70 31.43 52.98
C ARG A 137 -16.91 31.94 53.76
N ARG A 138 -17.43 31.08 54.65
CA ARG A 138 -18.29 31.48 55.76
C ARG A 138 -17.45 31.67 57.02
N ARG A 139 -17.86 32.68 57.80
CA ARG A 139 -17.39 33.11 59.14
C ARG A 139 -16.24 34.13 59.05
N SER A 140 -16.32 35.26 59.74
CA SER A 140 -17.00 35.57 61.01
C SER A 140 -17.44 37.02 61.07
#